data_AF-A0A3D5WCJ3-F1
#
_entry.id   AF-A0A3D5WCJ3-F1
#
_cell.length_a   1.000
_cell.length_b   1.000
_cell.length_c   1.000
_cell.angle_alpha   90.00
_cell.angle_beta   90.00
_cell.angle_gamma   90.00
#
_symmetry.space_group_name_H-M   'P 1'
#
loop_
_entity.id
_entity.type
_entity.pdbx_description
1 polymer ?
#
loop_
_entity_poly.entity_id
_entity_poly.type
_entity_poly.pdbx_seq_one_letter_code
_entity_poly.pdbx_strand_id
1 'polypeptide(L)'
;MPFRRKIAGTKFIGFHGILGFIALICSEFLMLKGVEPFSTWFYSFAWWSYILIIDSIIYRIKGNSLIINRTREFFLLMPWSIAIWLVFELANLSLKNWYYINMPDVLWIRWAGYCLAYSTVLPGIFETTELLGSLNIYKNASIKRIAITPKWYVIFYIIGTIFLIAPLVLPEYCFPLIWGGVFFLLEPINHRFNGRSLLRDWERGSPQKFYLLLAAGLICGGFWEFWNYWAITKWIY
;
A
#
# COMPACT_ATOMS: atom_id res chain seq x y z
N MET A 1 27.32 -3.69 -29.93
CA MET A 1 27.59 -2.34 -29.37
C MET A 1 27.35 -2.37 -27.86
N PRO A 2 28.37 -2.15 -27.02
CA PRO A 2 28.19 -2.21 -25.58
C PRO A 2 27.51 -0.93 -25.11
N PHE A 3 26.37 -1.09 -24.46
CA PHE A 3 25.62 -0.03 -23.79
C PHE A 3 26.52 0.55 -22.69
N ARG A 4 27.12 1.72 -22.93
CA ARG A 4 27.87 2.47 -21.92
C ARG A 4 26.91 2.73 -20.74
N ARG A 5 27.12 2.02 -19.62
CA ARG A 5 26.63 2.46 -18.31
C ARG A 5 27.25 3.84 -18.06
N LYS A 6 26.47 4.91 -18.27
CA LYS A 6 26.79 6.22 -17.70
C LYS A 6 26.89 6.00 -16.20
N ILE A 7 28.11 6.13 -15.69
CA ILE A 7 28.41 6.27 -14.27
C ILE A 7 27.48 7.38 -13.75
N ALA A 8 26.61 7.02 -12.82
CA ALA A 8 25.65 7.94 -12.24
C ALA A 8 26.43 9.05 -11.53
N GLY A 9 26.51 10.22 -12.15
CA GLY A 9 26.85 11.44 -11.45
C GLY A 9 25.96 11.56 -10.21
N THR A 10 26.53 12.04 -9.11
CA THR A 10 25.91 12.21 -7.79
C THR A 10 24.47 12.73 -7.88
N LYS A 11 23.51 11.80 -8.03
CA LYS A 11 22.09 12.14 -8.05
C LYS A 11 21.72 12.56 -6.64
N PHE A 12 21.55 13.86 -6.46
CA PHE A 12 21.08 14.50 -5.24
C PHE A 12 19.79 13.82 -4.78
N ILE A 13 19.58 13.68 -3.47
CA ILE A 13 18.28 13.28 -2.93
C ILE A 13 17.27 14.32 -3.43
N GLY A 14 16.17 13.86 -4.04
CA GLY A 14 15.12 14.75 -4.51
C GLY A 14 14.63 15.61 -3.35
N PHE A 15 14.44 16.91 -3.58
CA PHE A 15 14.04 17.89 -2.57
C PHE A 15 12.83 17.42 -1.75
N HIS A 16 11.89 16.72 -2.39
CA HIS A 16 10.71 16.13 -1.74
C HIS A 16 11.05 15.07 -0.69
N GLY A 17 12.09 14.27 -0.89
CA GLY A 17 12.54 13.27 0.10
C GLY A 17 13.15 13.90 1.34
N ILE A 18 13.89 15.00 1.19
CA ILE A 18 14.39 15.79 2.33
C ILE A 18 13.22 16.41 3.09
N LEU A 19 12.25 16.97 2.36
CA LEU A 19 11.01 17.51 2.93
C LEU A 19 10.25 16.44 3.71
N GLY A 20 10.09 15.23 3.14
CA GLY A 20 9.48 14.09 3.82
C GLY A 20 10.25 13.68 5.08
N PHE A 21 11.58 13.60 5.01
CA PHE A 21 12.39 13.27 6.18
C PHE A 21 12.24 14.30 7.32
N ILE A 22 12.34 15.59 7.00
CA ILE A 22 12.14 16.66 7.98
C ILE A 22 10.72 16.60 8.54
N ALA A 23 9.70 16.44 7.68
CA ALA A 23 8.31 16.34 8.11
C ALA A 23 8.08 15.16 9.05
N LEU A 24 8.67 13.99 8.78
CA LEU A 24 8.55 12.81 9.66
C LEU A 24 9.13 13.12 11.04
N ILE A 25 10.39 13.54 11.11
CA ILE A 25 11.09 13.82 12.37
C ILE A 25 10.40 14.93 13.16
N CYS A 26 10.00 16.02 12.49
CA CYS A 26 9.24 17.09 13.12
C CYS A 26 7.89 16.60 13.63
N SER A 27 7.16 15.80 12.85
CA SER A 27 5.85 15.27 13.25
C SER A 27 5.95 14.33 14.45
N GLU A 28 6.96 13.47 14.50
CA GLU A 28 7.22 12.57 15.64
C GLU A 28 7.51 13.38 16.91
N PHE A 29 8.41 14.36 16.82
CA PHE A 29 8.77 15.20 17.96
C PHE A 29 7.60 16.05 18.46
N LEU A 30 6.83 16.65 17.55
CA LEU A 30 5.70 17.50 17.90
C LEU A 30 4.52 16.68 18.44
N MET A 31 4.28 15.48 17.90
CA MET A 31 3.32 14.53 18.45
C MET A 31 3.67 14.16 19.89
N LEU A 32 4.93 13.80 20.17
CA LEU A 32 5.39 13.46 21.53
C LEU A 32 5.25 14.63 22.52
N LYS A 33 5.26 15.87 22.02
CA LYS A 33 5.04 17.08 22.83
C LYS A 33 3.56 17.47 22.97
N GLY A 34 2.62 16.75 22.35
CA GLY A 34 1.21 17.11 22.40
C GLY A 34 0.85 18.35 21.56
N VAL A 35 1.65 18.70 20.55
CA VAL A 35 1.45 19.92 19.75
C VAL A 35 0.52 19.65 18.57
N GLU A 36 -0.59 20.36 18.51
CA GLU A 36 -1.51 20.33 17.37
C GLU A 36 -0.97 21.11 16.16
N PRO A 37 -1.27 20.67 14.91
CA PRO A 37 -2.11 19.53 14.52
C PRO A 37 -1.38 18.17 14.48
N PHE A 38 -0.10 18.11 14.84
CA PHE A 38 0.74 16.93 14.67
C PHE A 38 0.33 15.78 15.58
N SER A 39 -0.12 16.08 16.80
CA SER A 39 -0.65 15.10 17.74
C SER A 39 -1.89 14.39 17.21
N THR A 40 -2.90 15.14 16.74
CA THR A 40 -4.13 14.55 16.20
C THR A 40 -3.91 13.84 14.87
N TRP A 41 -3.08 14.39 13.98
CA TRP A 41 -2.93 13.90 12.60
C TRP A 41 -1.60 13.21 12.30
N PHE A 42 -0.89 12.77 13.34
CA PHE A 42 0.43 12.14 13.22
C PHE A 42 0.46 11.05 12.16
N TYR A 43 -0.54 10.16 12.17
CA TYR A 43 -0.62 9.04 11.24
C TYR A 43 -0.54 9.48 9.77
N SER A 44 -1.27 10.54 9.41
CA SER A 44 -1.24 11.12 8.06
C SER A 44 0.13 11.73 7.76
N PHE A 45 0.70 12.49 8.69
CA PHE A 45 2.04 13.07 8.51
C PHE A 45 3.10 11.99 8.29
N ALA A 46 3.06 10.90 9.07
CA ALA A 46 4.02 9.82 8.98
C ALA A 46 3.97 9.13 7.60
N TRP A 47 2.77 8.76 7.14
CA TRP A 47 2.60 8.09 5.85
C TRP A 47 2.96 8.95 4.65
N TRP A 48 2.52 10.21 4.62
CA TRP A 48 2.88 11.12 3.53
C TRP A 48 4.39 11.37 3.49
N SER A 49 5.01 11.51 4.66
CA SER A 49 6.47 11.64 4.76
C SER A 49 7.19 10.40 4.24
N TYR A 50 6.72 9.20 4.61
CA TYR A 50 7.25 7.94 4.11
C TYR A 50 7.17 7.85 2.58
N ILE A 51 6.00 8.12 2.00
CA ILE A 51 5.80 8.09 0.54
C ILE A 51 6.80 9.00 -0.17
N LEU A 52 7.00 10.24 0.31
CA LEU A 52 7.94 11.19 -0.26
C LEU A 52 9.40 10.72 -0.16
N ILE A 53 9.79 10.15 0.98
CA ILE A 53 11.13 9.60 1.19
C ILE A 53 11.40 8.45 0.22
N ILE A 54 10.46 7.49 0.13
CA ILE A 54 10.61 6.30 -0.70
C ILE A 54 10.65 6.65 -2.19
N ASP A 55 9.76 7.53 -2.65
CA ASP A 55 9.76 7.99 -4.04
C ASP A 55 11.10 8.65 -4.41
N SER A 56 11.65 9.49 -3.51
CA SER A 56 12.94 10.15 -3.73
C SER A 56 14.10 9.15 -3.83
N ILE A 57 14.10 8.10 -2.99
CA ILE A 57 15.08 7.02 -3.07
C ILE A 57 14.95 6.27 -4.41
N ILE A 58 13.73 5.94 -4.83
CA ILE A 58 13.48 5.28 -6.12
C ILE A 58 13.96 6.14 -7.28
N TYR A 59 13.65 7.44 -7.26
CA TYR A 59 14.10 8.39 -8.27
C TYR A 59 15.63 8.44 -8.36
N ARG A 60 16.31 8.38 -7.21
CA ARG A 60 17.78 8.33 -7.17
C ARG A 60 18.32 7.05 -7.80
N ILE A 61 17.73 5.90 -7.49
CA ILE A 61 18.16 4.58 -7.98
C ILE A 61 17.89 4.43 -9.49
N LYS A 62 16.66 4.70 -9.92
CA LYS A 62 16.18 4.42 -11.30
C LYS A 62 16.24 5.63 -12.23
N GLY A 63 16.20 6.85 -11.70
CA GLY A 63 15.93 8.07 -12.49
C GLY A 63 14.47 8.20 -12.94
N ASN A 64 13.58 7.35 -12.43
CA ASN A 64 12.15 7.35 -12.70
C ASN A 64 11.41 6.98 -11.42
N SER A 65 10.46 7.81 -10.98
CA SER A 65 9.62 7.55 -9.80
C SER A 65 8.15 7.89 -10.07
N LEU A 66 7.27 7.59 -9.12
CA LEU A 66 5.83 7.73 -9.31
C LEU A 66 5.41 9.20 -9.19
N ILE A 67 5.92 9.93 -8.21
CA ILE A 67 5.61 11.35 -7.97
C ILE A 67 6.23 12.24 -9.04
N ILE A 68 7.48 11.98 -9.45
CA ILE A 68 8.21 12.88 -10.36
C ILE A 68 7.88 12.62 -11.83
N ASN A 69 7.89 11.36 -12.27
CA ASN A 69 7.78 11.04 -13.70
C ASN A 69 6.40 10.54 -14.10
N ARG A 70 5.64 9.96 -13.16
CA ARG A 70 4.31 9.37 -13.40
C ARG A 70 3.26 10.01 -12.49
N THR A 71 3.37 11.32 -12.29
CA THR A 71 2.56 12.08 -11.33
C THR A 71 1.06 11.88 -11.52
N ARG A 72 0.60 11.69 -12.76
CA ARG A 72 -0.80 11.37 -13.04
C ARG A 72 -1.20 10.00 -12.47
N GLU A 73 -0.36 8.98 -12.60
CA GLU A 73 -0.62 7.67 -11.99
C GLU A 73 -0.69 7.79 -10.45
N PHE A 74 0.23 8.56 -9.85
CA PHE A 74 0.22 8.85 -8.42
C PHE A 74 -1.11 9.46 -7.94
N PHE A 75 -1.57 10.53 -8.60
CA PHE A 75 -2.85 11.16 -8.23
C PHE A 75 -4.07 10.29 -8.51
N LEU A 76 -4.00 9.37 -9.48
CA LEU A 76 -5.06 8.39 -9.69
C LEU A 76 -5.10 7.32 -8.61
N LEU A 77 -3.96 6.97 -7.99
CA LEU A 77 -3.93 6.01 -6.89
C LEU A 77 -4.66 6.51 -5.64
N MET A 78 -4.60 7.81 -5.35
CA MET A 78 -5.24 8.38 -4.16
C MET A 78 -6.75 8.12 -4.06
N PRO A 79 -7.59 8.47 -5.06
CA PRO A 79 -9.03 8.19 -5.00
C PRO A 79 -9.33 6.68 -5.02
N TRP A 80 -8.54 5.88 -5.75
CA TRP A 80 -8.68 4.42 -5.70
C TRP A 80 -8.34 3.85 -4.32
N SER A 81 -7.34 4.42 -3.65
CA SER A 81 -6.94 4.05 -2.29
C SER A 81 -8.07 4.34 -1.31
N ILE A 82 -8.68 5.52 -1.39
CA ILE A 82 -9.85 5.89 -0.58
C ILE A 82 -11.00 4.91 -0.86
N ALA A 83 -11.35 4.70 -2.13
CA ALA A 83 -12.47 3.84 -2.51
C ALA A 83 -12.29 2.40 -2.00
N ILE A 84 -11.09 1.83 -2.15
CA ILE A 84 -10.78 0.49 -1.65
C ILE A 84 -10.84 0.45 -0.13
N TRP A 85 -10.29 1.46 0.57
CA TRP A 85 -10.35 1.50 2.03
C TRP A 85 -11.81 1.58 2.53
N LEU A 86 -12.66 2.37 1.87
CA LEU A 86 -14.07 2.48 2.22
C LEU A 86 -14.84 1.17 2.07
N VAL A 87 -14.43 0.27 1.18
CA VAL A 87 -15.01 -1.09 1.11
C VAL A 87 -14.69 -1.89 2.38
N PHE A 88 -13.47 -1.77 2.90
CA PHE A 88 -13.09 -2.40 4.16
C PHE A 88 -13.78 -1.76 5.37
N GLU A 89 -13.94 -0.43 5.38
CA GLU A 89 -14.74 0.25 6.41
C GLU A 89 -16.21 -0.20 6.39
N LEU A 90 -16.81 -0.36 5.21
CA LEU A 90 -18.18 -0.86 5.07
C LEU A 90 -18.32 -2.29 5.65
N ALA A 91 -17.35 -3.15 5.40
CA ALA A 91 -17.32 -4.48 6.02
C ALA A 91 -17.12 -4.38 7.54
N ASN A 92 -16.26 -3.47 8.00
CA ASN A 92 -16.01 -3.23 9.41
C ASN A 92 -17.25 -2.75 10.17
N LEU A 93 -18.20 -2.07 9.53
CA LEU A 93 -19.48 -1.73 10.17
C LEU A 93 -20.24 -2.97 10.68
N SER A 94 -20.09 -4.10 9.98
CA SER A 94 -20.68 -5.38 10.39
C SER A 94 -19.76 -6.18 11.31
N LEU A 95 -18.47 -6.23 10.99
CA LEU A 95 -17.48 -7.03 11.72
C LEU A 95 -17.08 -6.43 13.06
N LYS A 96 -17.19 -5.10 13.20
CA LYS A 96 -16.78 -4.32 14.38
C LYS A 96 -15.39 -4.68 14.88
N ASN A 97 -14.47 -4.89 13.94
CA ASN A 97 -13.13 -5.38 14.23
C ASN A 97 -12.17 -4.27 14.60
N TRP A 98 -12.39 -3.03 14.14
CA TRP A 98 -11.63 -1.88 14.62
C TRP A 98 -12.51 -0.66 14.82
N TYR A 99 -12.12 0.22 15.72
CA TYR A 99 -12.80 1.49 15.95
C TYR A 99 -11.80 2.61 16.23
N TYR A 100 -12.10 3.81 15.70
CA TYR A 100 -11.27 4.99 15.85
C TYR A 100 -11.53 5.70 17.17
N ILE A 101 -10.47 6.00 17.91
CA ILE A 101 -10.51 6.75 19.18
C ILE A 101 -9.79 8.10 19.03
N ASN A 102 -10.15 9.05 19.91
CA ASN A 102 -9.57 10.40 19.97
C ASN A 102 -9.66 11.20 18.66
N MET A 103 -10.67 10.90 17.82
CA MET A 103 -10.95 11.64 16.60
C MET A 103 -11.63 12.99 16.92
N PRO A 104 -11.32 14.07 16.18
CA PRO A 104 -12.00 15.35 16.35
C PRO A 104 -13.52 15.23 16.20
N ASP A 105 -14.29 15.91 17.04
CA ASP A 105 -15.76 15.86 17.04
C ASP A 105 -16.38 16.50 15.79
N VAL A 106 -15.67 17.45 15.20
CA VAL A 106 -16.13 18.19 14.02
C VAL A 106 -16.08 17.30 12.78
N LEU A 107 -17.25 16.92 12.26
CA LEU A 107 -17.39 15.94 11.18
C LEU A 107 -16.61 16.27 9.92
N TRP A 108 -16.63 17.52 9.45
CA TRP A 108 -15.94 17.89 8.21
C TRP A 108 -14.41 17.79 8.35
N ILE A 109 -13.87 18.09 9.54
CA ILE A 109 -12.46 17.91 9.88
C ILE A 109 -12.12 16.41 9.89
N ARG A 110 -12.98 15.60 10.51
CA ARG A 110 -12.81 14.14 10.58
C ARG A 110 -12.80 13.50 9.18
N TRP A 111 -13.76 13.86 8.32
CA TRP A 111 -13.82 13.37 6.94
C TRP A 111 -12.62 13.80 6.10
N ALA A 112 -12.15 15.05 6.25
CA ALA A 112 -10.92 15.49 5.58
C ALA A 112 -9.71 14.67 6.03
N GLY A 113 -9.61 14.39 7.34
CA GLY A 113 -8.61 13.53 7.92
C GLY A 113 -8.63 12.09 7.38
N TYR A 114 -9.82 11.50 7.31
CA TYR A 114 -10.01 10.17 6.70
C TYR A 114 -9.60 10.15 5.24
N CYS A 115 -10.01 11.14 4.43
CA CYS A 115 -9.57 11.23 3.04
C CYS A 115 -8.05 11.27 2.92
N LEU A 116 -7.37 12.06 3.77
CA LEU A 116 -5.92 12.16 3.77
C LEU A 116 -5.26 10.83 4.16
N ALA A 117 -5.72 10.17 5.23
CA ALA A 117 -5.16 8.89 5.67
C ALA A 117 -5.46 7.76 4.67
N TYR A 118 -6.70 7.62 4.20
CA TYR A 118 -7.10 6.53 3.31
C TYR A 118 -6.47 6.64 1.92
N SER A 119 -6.07 7.84 1.52
CA SER A 119 -5.39 8.05 0.23
C SER A 119 -3.95 7.56 0.19
N THR A 120 -3.33 7.20 1.34
CA THR A 120 -1.92 6.80 1.40
C THR A 120 -1.68 5.31 1.23
N VAL A 121 -2.70 4.47 1.39
CA VAL A 121 -2.56 2.99 1.42
C VAL A 121 -1.95 2.45 0.12
N LEU A 122 -2.59 2.71 -1.02
CA LEU A 122 -2.06 2.25 -2.32
C LEU A 122 -0.74 2.92 -2.68
N PRO A 123 -0.57 4.26 -2.57
CA PRO A 123 0.72 4.89 -2.78
C PRO A 123 1.83 4.25 -1.94
N GLY A 124 1.60 4.04 -0.64
CA GLY A 124 2.55 3.38 0.26
C GLY A 124 2.96 2.00 -0.26
N ILE A 125 1.99 1.12 -0.52
CA ILE A 125 2.25 -0.24 -1.01
C ILE A 125 3.01 -0.22 -2.34
N PHE A 126 2.60 0.60 -3.31
CA PHE A 126 3.21 0.63 -4.64
C PHE A 126 4.61 1.25 -4.64
N GLU A 127 4.84 2.32 -3.88
CA GLU A 127 6.18 2.90 -3.68
C GLU A 127 7.10 1.86 -3.03
N THR A 128 6.68 1.20 -1.95
CA THR A 128 7.49 0.16 -1.31
C THR A 128 7.75 -1.01 -2.27
N THR A 129 6.75 -1.47 -3.02
CA THR A 129 6.90 -2.51 -4.04
C THR A 129 7.94 -2.10 -5.09
N GLU A 130 7.90 -0.85 -5.55
CA GLU A 130 8.80 -0.33 -6.56
C GLU A 130 10.24 -0.15 -6.04
N LEU A 131 10.39 0.27 -4.78
CA LEU A 131 11.67 0.33 -4.09
C LEU A 131 12.30 -1.05 -4.01
N LEU A 132 11.58 -2.04 -3.48
CA LEU A 132 12.08 -3.43 -3.39
C LEU A 132 12.47 -3.97 -4.77
N GLY A 133 11.66 -3.68 -5.79
CA GLY A 133 11.98 -4.02 -7.19
C GLY A 133 13.21 -3.30 -7.73
N SER A 134 13.42 -2.03 -7.35
CA SER A 134 14.62 -1.26 -7.74
C SER A 134 15.91 -1.80 -7.12
N LEU A 135 15.80 -2.41 -5.95
CA LEU A 135 16.88 -3.12 -5.26
C LEU A 135 17.10 -4.54 -5.81
N ASN A 136 16.36 -4.94 -6.87
CA ASN A 136 16.40 -6.27 -7.48
C ASN A 136 16.02 -7.42 -6.52
N ILE A 137 15.23 -7.13 -5.49
CA ILE A 137 14.71 -8.17 -4.59
C ILE A 137 13.80 -9.11 -5.39
N TYR A 138 13.93 -10.42 -5.13
CA TYR A 138 13.24 -11.50 -5.85
C TYR A 138 13.46 -11.52 -7.37
N LYS A 139 14.46 -10.82 -7.93
CA LYS A 139 14.71 -10.78 -9.38
C LYS A 139 14.92 -12.16 -10.01
N ASN A 140 15.58 -13.05 -9.27
CA ASN A 140 15.89 -14.40 -9.74
C ASN A 140 14.82 -15.42 -9.31
N ALA A 141 13.71 -14.99 -8.70
CA ALA A 141 12.62 -15.87 -8.36
C ALA A 141 11.99 -16.39 -9.66
N SER A 142 11.80 -17.70 -9.74
CA SER A 142 11.23 -18.38 -10.89
C SER A 142 10.37 -19.53 -10.41
N ILE A 143 9.25 -19.76 -11.10
CA ILE A 143 8.39 -20.91 -10.88
C ILE A 143 8.22 -21.68 -12.20
N LYS A 144 7.82 -22.95 -12.09
CA LYS A 144 7.36 -23.70 -13.26
C LYS A 144 6.19 -22.93 -13.88
N ARG A 145 6.24 -22.73 -15.21
CA ARG A 145 5.17 -22.06 -15.94
C ARG A 145 3.87 -22.80 -15.73
N ILE A 146 2.83 -22.07 -15.32
CA ILE A 146 1.51 -22.62 -15.05
C ILE A 146 0.61 -22.26 -16.22
N ALA A 147 -0.04 -23.23 -16.84
CA ALA A 147 -1.08 -22.94 -17.83
C ALA A 147 -2.37 -22.52 -17.12
N ILE A 148 -2.80 -21.27 -17.28
CA ILE A 148 -4.03 -20.77 -16.65
C ILE A 148 -5.23 -21.22 -17.48
N THR A 149 -5.83 -22.32 -17.03
CA THR A 149 -7.08 -22.86 -17.57
C THR A 149 -8.29 -22.19 -16.92
N PRO A 150 -9.51 -22.26 -17.50
CA PRO A 150 -10.73 -21.74 -16.88
C PRO A 150 -11.01 -22.29 -15.46
N LYS A 151 -10.47 -23.46 -15.12
CA LYS A 151 -10.55 -24.03 -13.76
C LYS A 151 -9.89 -23.12 -12.72
N TRP A 152 -8.79 -22.44 -13.07
CA TRP A 152 -8.13 -21.50 -12.16
C TRP A 152 -9.02 -20.31 -11.81
N TYR A 153 -9.83 -19.82 -12.74
CA TYR A 153 -10.77 -18.73 -12.43
C TYR A 153 -11.79 -19.17 -11.39
N VAL A 154 -12.34 -20.38 -11.54
CA VAL A 154 -13.28 -20.95 -10.57
C VAL A 154 -12.62 -21.10 -9.20
N ILE A 155 -11.39 -21.61 -9.13
CA ILE A 155 -10.63 -21.73 -7.88
C ILE A 155 -10.45 -20.37 -7.22
N PHE A 156 -10.02 -19.35 -7.98
CA PHE A 156 -9.85 -17.99 -7.48
C PHE A 156 -11.16 -17.38 -6.98
N TYR A 157 -12.26 -17.56 -7.72
CA TYR A 157 -13.57 -17.08 -7.29
C TYR A 157 -14.05 -17.77 -6.02
N ILE A 158 -13.86 -19.08 -5.89
CA ILE A 158 -14.19 -19.83 -4.67
C ILE A 158 -13.35 -19.33 -3.49
N ILE A 159 -12.03 -19.22 -3.66
CA ILE A 159 -11.12 -18.73 -2.60
C ILE A 159 -11.52 -17.31 -2.19
N GLY A 160 -11.71 -16.40 -3.15
CA GLY A 160 -12.11 -15.03 -2.88
C GLY A 160 -13.46 -14.94 -2.16
N THR A 161 -14.43 -15.77 -2.56
CA THR A 161 -15.74 -15.84 -1.90
C THR A 161 -15.62 -16.36 -0.47
N ILE A 162 -14.84 -17.42 -0.23
CA ILE A 162 -14.55 -17.92 1.12
C ILE A 162 -13.88 -16.83 1.96
N PHE A 163 -12.93 -16.10 1.40
CA PHE A 163 -12.21 -15.04 2.10
C PHE A 163 -13.10 -13.85 2.48
N LEU A 164 -14.19 -13.60 1.75
CA LEU A 164 -15.17 -12.57 2.10
C LEU A 164 -16.28 -13.07 3.03
N ILE A 165 -16.72 -14.33 2.89
CA ILE A 165 -17.81 -14.89 3.70
C ILE A 165 -17.32 -15.38 5.06
N ALA A 166 -16.15 -16.01 5.14
CA ALA A 166 -15.64 -16.56 6.40
C ALA A 166 -15.51 -15.52 7.52
N PRO A 167 -15.01 -14.28 7.29
CA PRO A 167 -15.04 -13.22 8.29
C PRO A 167 -16.45 -12.91 8.82
N LEU A 168 -17.49 -13.04 8.01
CA LEU A 168 -18.87 -12.76 8.43
C LEU A 168 -19.46 -13.85 9.34
N VAL A 169 -18.95 -15.08 9.24
CA VAL A 169 -19.41 -16.24 10.03
C VAL A 169 -18.56 -16.40 11.30
N LEU A 170 -17.24 -16.23 11.18
CA LEU A 170 -16.27 -16.39 12.26
C LEU A 170 -15.32 -15.18 12.30
N PRO A 171 -15.82 -13.99 12.69
CA PRO A 171 -15.06 -12.75 12.63
C PRO A 171 -13.76 -12.81 13.45
N GLU A 172 -13.81 -13.43 14.63
CA GLU A 172 -12.67 -13.51 15.57
C GLU A 172 -11.42 -14.18 14.97
N TYR A 173 -11.57 -15.10 14.01
CA TYR A 173 -10.45 -15.86 13.44
C TYR A 173 -10.21 -15.54 11.97
N CYS A 174 -11.28 -15.30 11.22
CA CYS A 174 -11.21 -15.17 9.77
C CYS A 174 -11.06 -13.73 9.30
N PHE A 175 -11.11 -12.74 10.21
CA PHE A 175 -10.97 -11.33 9.84
C PHE A 175 -9.81 -11.02 8.88
N PRO A 176 -8.57 -11.54 9.07
CA PRO A 176 -7.46 -11.23 8.17
C PRO A 176 -7.69 -11.68 6.71
N LEU A 177 -8.62 -12.60 6.45
CA LEU A 177 -8.91 -13.06 5.10
C LEU A 177 -9.56 -11.98 4.23
N ILE A 178 -10.26 -11.01 4.83
CA ILE A 178 -10.97 -9.98 4.07
C ILE A 178 -10.03 -9.19 3.16
N TRP A 179 -8.80 -8.94 3.62
CA TRP A 179 -7.77 -8.21 2.87
C TRP A 179 -7.41 -8.89 1.55
N GLY A 180 -7.46 -10.22 1.49
CA GLY A 180 -7.18 -11.01 0.29
C GLY A 180 -8.40 -11.30 -0.58
N GLY A 181 -9.62 -11.21 -0.04
CA GLY A 181 -10.83 -11.66 -0.73
C GLY A 181 -11.06 -10.94 -2.05
N VAL A 182 -11.02 -9.60 -2.04
CA VAL A 182 -11.18 -8.79 -3.25
C VAL A 182 -10.08 -9.07 -4.28
N PHE A 183 -8.84 -9.31 -3.84
CA PHE A 183 -7.74 -9.65 -4.73
C PHE A 183 -8.02 -10.94 -5.52
N PHE A 184 -8.44 -12.01 -4.83
CA PHE A 184 -8.76 -13.28 -5.49
C PHE A 184 -9.95 -13.18 -6.45
N LEU A 185 -10.93 -12.31 -6.17
CA LEU A 185 -12.07 -12.09 -7.06
C LEU A 185 -11.70 -11.27 -8.30
N LEU A 186 -10.85 -10.24 -8.16
CA LEU A 186 -10.50 -9.35 -9.26
C LEU A 186 -9.44 -9.93 -10.20
N GLU A 187 -8.57 -10.81 -9.72
CA GLU A 187 -7.46 -11.28 -10.54
C GLU A 187 -7.88 -12.08 -11.80
N PRO A 188 -8.83 -13.04 -11.74
CA PRO A 188 -9.35 -13.68 -12.95
C PRO A 188 -9.93 -12.70 -13.97
N ILE A 189 -10.55 -11.62 -13.49
CA ILE A 189 -11.13 -10.57 -14.34
C ILE A 189 -10.00 -9.82 -15.05
N ASN A 190 -8.98 -9.38 -14.31
CA ASN A 190 -7.80 -8.72 -14.88
C ASN A 190 -7.10 -9.60 -15.92
N HIS A 191 -6.95 -10.89 -15.63
CA HIS A 191 -6.37 -11.85 -16.56
C HIS A 191 -7.20 -11.97 -17.84
N ARG A 192 -8.53 -12.16 -17.70
CA ARG A 192 -9.46 -12.34 -18.84
C ARG A 192 -9.54 -11.14 -19.76
N PHE A 193 -9.51 -9.92 -19.21
CA PHE A 193 -9.61 -8.67 -19.98
C PHE A 193 -8.25 -8.10 -20.42
N ASN A 194 -7.20 -8.92 -20.42
CA ASN A 194 -5.85 -8.50 -20.85
C ASN A 194 -5.23 -7.35 -20.03
N GLY A 195 -5.70 -7.13 -18.79
CA GLY A 195 -5.12 -6.18 -17.84
C GLY A 195 -3.77 -6.64 -17.26
N ARG A 196 -3.23 -5.83 -16.33
CA ARG A 196 -2.05 -6.22 -15.52
C ARG A 196 -2.49 -7.31 -14.53
N SER A 197 -1.95 -8.51 -14.65
CA SER A 197 -2.39 -9.71 -13.92
C SER A 197 -1.20 -10.51 -13.40
N LEU A 198 -1.30 -11.03 -12.18
CA LEU A 198 -0.25 -11.86 -11.56
C LEU A 198 -0.28 -13.30 -12.06
N LEU A 199 -1.47 -13.82 -12.40
CA LEU A 199 -1.64 -15.10 -13.09
C LEU A 199 -0.86 -15.10 -14.40
N ARG A 200 -0.88 -14.01 -15.16
CA ARG A 200 -0.09 -13.89 -16.39
C ARG A 200 1.42 -13.88 -16.12
N ASP A 201 1.84 -13.28 -15.02
CA ASP A 201 3.25 -13.33 -14.61
C ASP A 201 3.65 -14.77 -14.25
N TRP A 202 2.73 -15.56 -13.66
CA TRP A 202 2.94 -16.98 -13.36
C TRP A 202 2.95 -17.87 -14.61
N GLU A 203 2.15 -17.58 -15.63
CA GLU A 203 2.24 -18.23 -16.96
C GLU A 203 3.63 -18.07 -17.57
N ARG A 204 4.26 -16.92 -17.33
CA ARG A 204 5.61 -16.60 -17.81
C ARG A 204 6.71 -17.16 -16.90
N GLY A 205 6.33 -17.73 -15.74
CA GLY A 205 7.25 -18.28 -14.75
C GLY A 205 7.91 -17.23 -13.85
N SER A 206 7.38 -16.00 -13.81
CA SER A 206 7.92 -14.90 -13.01
C SER A 206 7.01 -14.59 -11.83
N PRO A 207 7.25 -15.15 -10.63
CA PRO A 207 6.46 -14.83 -9.43
C PRO A 207 6.91 -13.51 -8.77
N GLN A 208 7.93 -12.84 -9.32
CA GLN A 208 8.63 -11.74 -8.66
C GLN A 208 7.66 -10.66 -8.15
N LYS A 209 6.73 -10.21 -8.99
CA LYS A 209 5.80 -9.14 -8.64
C LYS A 209 4.88 -9.52 -7.48
N PHE A 210 4.45 -10.78 -7.43
CA PHE A 210 3.65 -11.30 -6.31
C PHE A 210 4.44 -11.23 -5.00
N TYR A 211 5.70 -11.70 -4.99
CA TYR A 211 6.53 -11.63 -3.79
C TYR A 211 6.88 -10.20 -3.37
N LEU A 212 7.10 -9.30 -4.34
CA LEU A 212 7.32 -7.89 -4.03
C LEU A 212 6.09 -7.24 -3.40
N LEU A 213 4.88 -7.53 -3.90
CA LEU A 213 3.63 -7.03 -3.31
C LEU A 213 3.40 -7.59 -1.90
N LEU A 214 3.67 -8.89 -1.68
CA LEU A 214 3.58 -9.48 -0.35
C LEU A 214 4.58 -8.84 0.63
N ALA A 215 5.85 -8.70 0.22
CA ALA A 215 6.87 -8.08 1.05
C ALA A 215 6.55 -6.60 1.33
N ALA A 216 6.08 -5.86 0.33
CA ALA A 216 5.62 -4.49 0.52
C ALA A 216 4.43 -4.42 1.48
N GLY A 217 3.44 -5.30 1.33
CA GLY A 217 2.30 -5.40 2.26
C GLY A 217 2.74 -5.68 3.69
N LEU A 218 3.71 -6.58 3.91
CA LEU A 218 4.27 -6.87 5.24
C LEU A 218 5.02 -5.68 5.83
N ILE A 219 5.87 -5.01 5.03
CA ILE A 219 6.61 -3.82 5.49
C ILE A 219 5.64 -2.68 5.81
N CYS A 220 4.70 -2.41 4.91
CA CYS A 220 3.67 -1.40 5.11
C CYS A 220 2.81 -1.73 6.33
N GLY A 221 2.38 -2.98 6.50
CA GLY A 221 1.63 -3.43 7.68
C GLY A 221 2.42 -3.26 8.99
N GLY A 222 3.73 -3.51 8.96
CA GLY A 222 4.61 -3.24 10.11
C GLY A 222 4.64 -1.75 10.47
N PHE A 223 4.84 -0.87 9.49
CA PHE A 223 4.80 0.59 9.73
C PHE A 223 3.41 1.09 10.10
N TRP A 224 2.38 0.48 9.54
CA TRP A 224 0.98 0.75 9.83
C TRP A 224 0.68 0.58 11.32
N GLU A 225 1.03 -0.57 11.89
CA GLU A 225 0.87 -0.83 13.33
C GLU A 225 1.81 0.00 14.19
N PHE A 226 3.06 0.19 13.75
CA PHE A 226 4.04 0.98 14.48
C PHE A 226 3.59 2.43 14.68
N TRP A 227 3.18 3.14 13.62
CA TRP A 227 2.74 4.52 13.76
C TRP A 227 1.39 4.64 14.46
N ASN A 228 0.50 3.66 14.29
CA ASN A 228 -0.78 3.62 15.01
C ASN A 228 -0.60 3.47 16.52
N TYR A 229 0.38 2.67 16.95
CA TYR A 229 0.65 2.45 18.37
C TYR A 229 0.94 3.77 19.11
N TRP A 230 1.77 4.62 18.51
CA TRP A 230 2.19 5.92 19.05
C TRP A 230 1.18 7.05 18.86
N ALA A 231 0.32 6.96 17.83
CA ALA A 231 -0.64 8.01 17.52
C ALA A 231 -1.65 8.23 18.65
N ILE A 232 -2.00 9.50 18.90
CA ILE A 232 -3.09 9.86 19.82
C ILE A 232 -4.43 9.47 19.20
N THR A 233 -4.65 9.89 17.96
CA THR A 233 -5.76 9.43 17.12
C THR A 233 -5.35 8.11 16.46
N LYS A 234 -6.00 7.02 16.86
CA LYS A 234 -5.65 5.68 16.40
C LYS A 234 -6.88 4.81 16.26
N TRP A 235 -6.76 3.69 15.56
CA TRP A 235 -7.73 2.61 15.70
C TRP A 235 -7.23 1.59 16.72
N ILE A 236 -8.18 0.94 17.38
CA ILE A 236 -7.95 -0.21 18.23
C ILE A 236 -8.84 -1.36 17.80
N TYR A 237 -8.36 -2.58 18.04
CA TYR A 237 -9.05 -3.83 17.74
C TYR A 237 -9.97 -4.23 18.89
#